data_AF-A0A536AAA8-F1
#
_entry.id   AF-A0A536AAA8-F1
#
_cell.length_a   1.000
_cell.length_b   1.000
_cell.length_c   1.000
_cell.angle_alpha   90.00
_cell.angle_beta   90.00
_cell.angle_gamma   90.00
#
_symmetry.space_group_name_H-M   'P 1'
#
loop_
_entity.id
_entity.type
_entity.pdbx_description
1 polymer ?
#
loop_
_entity_poly.entity_id
_entity_poly.type
_entity_poly.pdbx_seq_one_letter_code
_entity_poly.pdbx_strand_id
1 'polypeptide(L)'
;MPEVLVKFRRIVGVGRLKGPVLEEGKQPLYYWEATSRPDLARVAELIGPWLCPVKRAELESALGRALAPVVWPGSMSQELAWAGGFFDGEGSTFLAKHRTHTNHFVPVLYVPQSAEIGTAPELLRLRAAVAVGTISGIRRPHAPGRPYRRWRVFAVAQVQLALHLLWPFLGEVKRQQARRVMQLIHSQPDLPRGNPAFGVAGARYCLRGHDKWNARLRPFKGRGRNEEDPHNDLRQCLWCVREDARARRNKRR
;
A
#
# COMPACT_ATOMS: atom_id res chain seq x y z
N MET A 1 19.09 20.36 5.61
CA MET A 1 17.71 20.44 6.15
C MET A 1 16.74 19.90 5.11
N PRO A 2 15.87 18.93 5.44
CA PRO A 2 14.88 18.37 4.52
C PRO A 2 13.86 19.42 4.04
N GLU A 3 13.60 19.46 2.73
CA GLU A 3 12.65 20.39 2.11
C GLU A 3 11.24 20.29 2.71
N VAL A 4 10.79 19.07 3.03
CA VAL A 4 9.47 18.81 3.62
C VAL A 4 9.27 19.55 4.94
N LEU A 5 10.32 19.64 5.78
CA LEU A 5 10.24 20.33 7.07
C LEU A 5 10.24 21.85 6.88
N VAL A 6 11.02 22.36 5.93
CA VAL A 6 11.03 23.80 5.57
C VAL A 6 9.66 24.22 5.05
N LYS A 7 9.10 23.43 4.12
CA LYS A 7 7.75 23.65 3.57
C LYS A 7 6.69 23.58 4.66
N PHE A 8 6.74 22.57 5.52
CA PHE A 8 5.80 22.41 6.63
C PHE A 8 5.84 23.62 7.57
N ARG A 9 7.03 24.00 8.05
CA ARG A 9 7.22 25.19 8.90
C ARG A 9 6.67 26.46 8.26
N ARG A 10 6.93 26.67 6.96
CA ARG A 10 6.41 27.83 6.23
C ARG A 10 4.88 27.85 6.18
N ILE A 11 4.24 26.69 6.01
CA ILE A 11 2.78 26.57 5.94
C ILE A 11 2.16 26.81 7.33
N VAL A 12 2.69 26.19 8.39
CA VAL A 12 2.12 26.36 9.73
C VAL A 12 2.46 27.72 10.35
N GLY A 13 3.56 28.34 9.91
CA GLY A 13 4.02 29.66 10.37
C GLY A 13 4.66 29.67 11.76
N VAL A 14 4.68 28.53 12.46
CA VAL A 14 5.16 28.39 13.84
C VAL A 14 6.13 27.22 14.00
N GLY A 15 6.72 27.09 15.20
CA GLY A 15 7.70 26.06 15.51
C GLY A 15 9.09 26.29 14.92
N ARG A 16 10.03 25.44 15.33
CA ARG A 16 11.46 25.56 15.02
C ARG A 16 11.95 24.31 14.31
N LEU A 17 12.85 24.50 13.35
CA LEU A 17 13.59 23.40 12.73
C LEU A 17 14.84 23.13 13.56
N LYS A 18 15.08 21.86 13.86
CA LYS A 18 16.21 21.38 14.66
C LYS A 18 16.96 20.27 13.92
N GLY A 19 18.18 20.00 14.39
CA GLY A 19 19.11 19.03 13.82
C GLY A 19 20.25 19.66 13.00
N PRO A 20 21.17 18.83 12.46
CA PRO A 20 21.09 17.37 12.48
C PRO A 20 21.41 16.78 13.86
N VAL A 21 20.63 15.80 14.28
CA VAL A 21 21.05 14.83 15.30
C VAL A 21 21.80 13.73 14.58
N LEU A 22 23.03 13.46 15.04
CA LEU A 22 23.93 12.48 14.44
C LEU A 22 24.01 11.26 15.35
N GLU A 23 23.74 10.09 14.78
CA GLU A 23 23.91 8.79 15.43
C GLU A 23 24.71 7.89 14.50
N GLU A 24 25.65 7.10 15.07
CA GLU A 24 26.52 6.23 14.29
C GLU A 24 25.70 5.22 13.46
N GLY A 25 26.06 5.08 12.18
CA GLY A 25 25.36 4.19 11.24
C GLY A 25 23.98 4.69 10.78
N LYS A 26 23.53 5.88 11.18
CA LYS A 26 22.25 6.46 10.76
C LYS A 26 22.43 7.71 9.92
N GLN A 27 21.44 7.98 9.09
CA GLN A 27 21.36 9.24 8.34
C GLN A 27 21.05 10.40 9.31
N PRO A 28 21.57 11.62 9.05
CA PRO A 28 21.31 12.78 9.88
C PRO A 28 19.81 13.04 10.06
N LEU A 29 19.35 13.09 11.31
CA LEU A 29 17.94 13.32 11.63
C LEU A 29 17.68 14.81 11.84
N TYR A 30 16.71 15.33 11.10
CA TYR A 30 16.18 16.68 11.29
C TYR A 30 14.72 16.58 11.71
N TYR A 31 14.26 17.53 12.50
CA TYR A 31 12.89 17.54 12.99
C TYR A 31 12.36 18.96 13.15
N TRP A 32 11.04 19.09 13.08
CA TRP A 32 10.33 20.31 13.41
C TRP A 32 9.66 20.10 14.78
N GLU A 33 9.68 21.13 15.61
CA GLU A 33 9.10 21.09 16.95
C GLU A 33 8.38 22.40 17.28
N ALA A 34 7.19 22.28 17.86
CA ALA A 34 6.43 23.36 18.49
C ALA A 34 6.13 22.96 19.94
N THR A 35 6.45 23.84 20.88
CA THR A 35 6.33 23.56 22.32
C THR A 35 5.41 24.53 23.05
N SER A 36 5.17 25.72 22.50
CA SER A 36 4.31 26.73 23.14
C SER A 36 2.83 26.39 22.93
N ARG A 37 1.98 26.67 23.93
CA ARG A 37 0.51 26.51 23.77
C ARG A 37 -0.05 27.28 22.56
N PRO A 38 0.36 28.54 22.29
CA PRO A 38 -0.06 29.26 21.09
C PRO A 38 0.34 28.56 19.77
N ASP A 39 1.58 28.06 19.69
CA ASP A 39 2.05 27.35 18.49
C ASP A 39 1.25 26.07 18.27
N LEU A 40 1.01 25.30 19.34
CA LEU A 40 0.21 24.07 19.28
C LEU A 40 -1.24 24.36 18.85
N ALA A 41 -1.86 25.43 19.37
CA ALA A 41 -3.20 25.84 18.98
C ALA A 41 -3.27 26.19 17.50
N ARG A 42 -2.30 26.97 16.99
CA ARG A 42 -2.19 27.33 15.58
C ARG A 42 -2.04 26.11 14.68
N VAL A 43 -1.18 25.17 15.07
CA VAL A 43 -0.97 23.93 14.32
C VAL A 43 -2.27 23.12 14.29
N ALA A 44 -2.95 23.01 15.42
CA ALA A 44 -4.17 22.25 15.55
C ALA A 44 -5.34 22.80 14.72
N GLU A 45 -5.43 24.12 14.52
CA GLU A 45 -6.39 24.71 13.58
C GLU A 45 -6.16 24.24 12.15
N LEU A 46 -4.90 24.10 11.75
CA LEU A 46 -4.52 23.77 10.36
C LEU A 46 -4.59 22.27 10.08
N ILE A 47 -4.04 21.44 10.97
CA ILE A 47 -3.93 19.99 10.74
C ILE A 47 -5.02 19.20 11.46
N GLY A 48 -5.65 19.76 12.49
CA GLY A 48 -6.65 19.07 13.32
C GLY A 48 -7.79 18.46 12.52
N PRO A 49 -8.35 19.16 11.51
CA PRO A 49 -9.34 18.58 10.62
C PRO A 49 -8.85 17.35 9.88
N TRP A 50 -7.54 17.19 9.66
CA TRP A 50 -6.94 16.14 8.84
C TRP A 50 -6.39 14.94 9.63
N LEU A 51 -6.38 15.02 10.96
CA LEU A 51 -5.86 13.97 11.84
C LEU A 51 -6.82 12.79 11.96
N CYS A 52 -6.27 11.58 11.95
CA CYS A 52 -6.99 10.36 12.27
C CYS A 52 -7.25 10.24 13.79
N PRO A 53 -8.24 9.43 14.22
CA PRO A 53 -8.75 9.44 15.59
C PRO A 53 -7.69 9.33 16.69
N VAL A 54 -6.68 8.46 16.52
CA VAL A 54 -5.62 8.27 17.52
C VAL A 54 -4.77 9.53 17.70
N LYS A 55 -4.19 10.05 16.60
CA LYS A 55 -3.36 11.27 16.65
C LYS A 55 -4.15 12.51 17.00
N ARG A 56 -5.44 12.54 16.67
CA ARG A 56 -6.34 13.60 17.10
C ARG A 56 -6.54 13.60 18.61
N ALA A 57 -6.84 12.44 19.20
CA ALA A 57 -7.01 12.31 20.65
C ALA A 57 -5.72 12.67 21.42
N GLU A 58 -4.56 12.26 20.91
CA GLU A 58 -3.25 12.68 21.46
C GLU A 58 -3.09 14.22 21.43
N LEU A 59 -3.45 14.89 20.32
CA LEU A 59 -3.36 16.34 20.20
C LEU A 59 -4.38 17.07 21.08
N GLU A 60 -5.62 16.57 21.17
CA GLU A 60 -6.66 17.09 22.06
C GLU A 60 -6.23 17.00 23.53
N SER A 61 -5.64 15.87 23.91
CA SER A 61 -5.05 15.66 25.24
C SER A 61 -3.93 16.66 25.52
N ALA A 62 -3.01 16.86 24.58
CA ALA A 62 -1.90 17.83 24.72
C ALA A 62 -2.39 19.28 24.84
N LEU A 63 -3.49 19.64 24.16
CA LEU A 63 -4.08 20.97 24.25
C LEU A 63 -4.98 21.17 25.49
N GLY A 64 -5.46 20.08 26.09
CA GLY A 64 -6.44 20.11 27.16
C GLY A 64 -7.84 20.54 26.69
N ARG A 65 -8.15 20.38 25.40
CA ARG A 65 -9.47 20.70 24.83
C ARG A 65 -9.77 19.88 23.59
N ALA A 66 -11.05 19.67 23.31
CA ALA A 66 -11.50 19.08 22.06
C ALA A 66 -11.22 20.01 20.87
N LEU A 67 -10.91 19.41 19.72
CA LEU A 67 -10.83 20.13 18.45
C LEU A 67 -12.21 20.17 17.79
N ALA A 68 -12.45 21.18 16.95
CA ALA A 68 -13.72 21.32 16.24
C ALA A 68 -14.05 20.05 15.44
N PRO A 69 -15.30 19.53 15.51
CA PRO A 69 -15.68 18.30 14.83
C PRO A 69 -15.44 18.39 13.33
N VAL A 70 -15.09 17.26 12.71
CA VAL A 70 -14.76 17.22 11.29
C VAL A 70 -15.89 16.60 10.50
N VAL A 71 -16.22 17.20 9.36
CA VAL A 71 -17.07 16.58 8.35
C VAL A 71 -16.17 15.80 7.39
N TRP A 72 -16.16 14.48 7.53
CA TRP A 72 -15.49 13.55 6.62
C TRP A 72 -16.52 12.80 5.76
N PRO A 73 -16.22 12.47 4.50
CA PRO A 73 -15.01 12.83 3.75
C PRO A 73 -15.01 14.31 3.29
N GLY A 74 -13.82 14.87 3.05
CA GLY A 74 -13.70 16.14 2.34
C GLY A 74 -13.98 15.99 0.84
N SER A 75 -13.70 17.02 0.05
CA SER A 75 -13.74 16.91 -1.41
C SER A 75 -12.76 15.84 -1.92
N MET A 76 -12.98 15.30 -3.12
CA MET A 76 -12.09 14.30 -3.71
C MET A 76 -10.62 14.74 -3.76
N SER A 77 -10.36 16.01 -4.09
CA SER A 77 -9.01 16.58 -4.11
C SER A 77 -8.36 16.58 -2.71
N GLN A 78 -9.14 16.91 -1.68
CA GLN A 78 -8.68 16.91 -0.29
C GLN A 78 -8.39 15.49 0.22
N GLU A 79 -9.22 14.51 -0.13
CA GLU A 79 -8.96 13.11 0.21
C GLU A 79 -7.71 12.55 -0.48
N LEU A 80 -7.47 12.93 -1.74
CA LEU A 80 -6.24 12.57 -2.45
C LEU A 80 -5.01 13.29 -1.88
N ALA A 81 -5.15 14.55 -1.47
CA ALA A 81 -4.07 15.28 -0.81
C ALA A 81 -3.67 14.63 0.52
N TRP A 82 -4.67 14.25 1.33
CA TRP A 82 -4.45 13.50 2.57
C TRP A 82 -3.81 12.14 2.29
N ALA A 83 -4.35 11.37 1.34
CA ALA A 83 -3.82 10.06 0.97
C ALA A 83 -2.38 10.15 0.46
N GLY A 84 -2.07 11.19 -0.31
CA GLY A 84 -0.73 11.51 -0.78
C GLY A 84 0.25 11.79 0.35
N GLY A 85 -0.11 12.68 1.28
CA GLY A 85 0.72 12.96 2.46
C GLY A 85 0.89 11.74 3.38
N PHE A 86 -0.16 10.95 3.58
CA PHE A 86 -0.10 9.73 4.36
C PHE A 86 0.81 8.68 3.70
N PHE A 87 0.72 8.49 2.39
CA PHE A 87 1.65 7.63 1.65
C PHE A 87 3.08 8.19 1.65
N ASP A 88 3.26 9.52 1.63
CA ASP A 88 4.59 10.14 1.68
C ASP A 88 5.30 9.90 3.02
N GLY A 89 4.55 9.89 4.12
CA GLY A 89 5.08 9.55 5.46
C GLY A 89 5.28 8.04 5.67
N GLU A 90 4.22 7.25 5.49
CA GLU A 90 4.15 5.85 5.94
C GLU A 90 4.38 4.84 4.80
N GLY A 91 4.26 5.30 3.56
CA GLY A 91 4.24 4.44 2.39
C GLY A 91 5.62 4.07 1.86
N SER A 92 5.64 3.06 1.01
CA SER A 92 6.83 2.64 0.27
C SER A 92 6.44 2.12 -1.10
N THR A 93 7.27 2.46 -2.09
CA THR A 93 7.20 1.90 -3.44
C THR A 93 8.44 1.04 -3.67
N PHE A 94 8.26 -0.25 -3.91
CA PHE A 94 9.40 -1.18 -4.08
C PHE A 94 9.08 -2.31 -5.06
N LEU A 95 10.14 -3.02 -5.48
CA LEU A 95 10.05 -4.22 -6.30
C LEU A 95 9.95 -5.46 -5.42
N ALA A 96 8.97 -6.31 -5.68
CA ALA A 96 8.92 -7.65 -5.12
C ALA A 96 9.27 -8.68 -6.20
N LYS A 97 9.98 -9.75 -5.83
CA LYS A 97 10.23 -10.87 -6.74
C LYS A 97 8.91 -11.46 -7.23
N HIS A 98 8.82 -11.74 -8.52
CA HIS A 98 7.70 -12.49 -9.07
C HIS A 98 7.72 -13.90 -8.47
N ARG A 99 6.55 -14.40 -8.07
CA ARG A 99 6.45 -15.65 -7.32
C ARG A 99 6.91 -16.88 -8.11
N THR A 100 6.82 -16.84 -9.44
CA THR A 100 7.05 -18.01 -10.31
C THR A 100 8.02 -17.77 -11.46
N HIS A 101 8.51 -16.54 -11.64
CA HIS A 101 9.45 -16.22 -12.72
C HIS A 101 10.71 -15.65 -12.08
N THR A 102 11.78 -16.44 -12.15
CA THR A 102 13.12 -16.00 -11.72
C THR A 102 13.50 -14.76 -12.52
N ASN A 103 14.20 -13.82 -11.87
CA ASN A 103 14.63 -12.55 -12.48
C ASN A 103 13.49 -11.65 -13.00
N HIS A 104 12.24 -11.90 -12.60
CA HIS A 104 11.12 -11.01 -12.88
C HIS A 104 10.61 -10.37 -11.59
N PHE A 105 10.15 -9.13 -11.67
CA PHE A 105 9.70 -8.32 -10.54
C PHE A 105 8.28 -7.79 -10.75
N VAL A 106 7.59 -7.53 -9.66
CA VAL A 106 6.31 -6.82 -9.63
C VAL A 106 6.44 -5.55 -8.82
N PRO A 107 5.81 -4.43 -9.24
CA PRO A 107 5.79 -3.23 -8.44
C PRO A 107 4.86 -3.42 -7.24
N VAL A 108 5.20 -2.81 -6.12
CA VAL A 108 4.38 -2.83 -4.91
C VAL A 108 4.30 -1.44 -4.32
N LEU A 109 3.08 -0.91 -4.18
CA LEU A 109 2.79 0.15 -3.22
C LEU A 109 2.37 -0.49 -1.90
N TYR A 110 2.87 0.06 -0.81
CA TYR A 110 2.75 -0.54 0.51
C TYR A 110 2.60 0.52 1.58
N VAL A 111 1.59 0.39 2.44
CA VAL A 111 1.44 1.21 3.66
C VAL A 111 1.10 0.29 4.82
N PRO A 112 1.97 0.13 5.84
CA PRO A 112 1.68 -0.61 7.06
C PRO A 112 0.99 0.30 8.08
N GLN A 113 0.07 -0.25 8.88
CA GLN A 113 -0.42 0.40 10.09
C GLN A 113 -0.77 -0.61 11.18
N SER A 114 -0.40 -0.27 12.40
CA SER A 114 -0.84 -0.96 13.61
C SER A 114 -2.10 -0.30 14.15
N ALA A 115 -2.99 -1.13 14.70
CA ALA A 115 -4.16 -0.67 15.42
C ALA A 115 -4.37 -1.62 16.60
N GLU A 116 -4.85 -1.08 17.72
CA GLU A 116 -5.19 -1.89 18.90
C GLU A 116 -6.32 -2.87 18.57
N ILE A 117 -7.35 -2.39 17.87
CA ILE A 117 -8.54 -3.15 17.49
C ILE A 117 -8.81 -2.98 16.00
N GLY A 118 -9.15 -4.08 15.32
CA GLY A 118 -9.65 -4.03 13.95
C GLY A 118 -8.65 -3.49 12.93
N THR A 119 -9.15 -2.89 11.85
CA THR A 119 -8.31 -2.26 10.81
C THR A 119 -8.17 -0.78 11.13
N ALA A 120 -6.94 -0.28 11.03
CA ALA A 120 -6.64 1.13 11.28
C ALA A 120 -7.47 2.04 10.35
N PRO A 121 -8.19 3.05 10.88
CA PRO A 121 -9.08 3.92 10.09
C PRO A 121 -8.39 4.59 8.89
N GLU A 122 -7.12 4.96 9.04
CA GLU A 122 -6.30 5.57 8.00
C GLU A 122 -6.07 4.61 6.81
N LEU A 123 -5.98 3.30 7.02
CA LEU A 123 -5.89 2.35 5.91
C LEU A 123 -7.21 2.24 5.13
N LEU A 124 -8.34 2.32 5.84
CA LEU A 124 -9.67 2.32 5.23
C LEU A 124 -9.87 3.59 4.40
N ARG A 125 -9.48 4.73 4.97
CA ARG A 125 -9.54 6.03 4.31
C ARG A 125 -8.64 6.11 3.08
N LEU A 126 -7.39 5.65 3.18
CA LEU A 126 -6.47 5.55 2.04
C LEU A 126 -7.07 4.71 0.91
N ARG A 127 -7.61 3.54 1.25
CA ARG A 127 -8.26 2.66 0.26
C ARG A 127 -9.46 3.34 -0.39
N ALA A 128 -10.27 4.06 0.37
CA ALA A 128 -11.43 4.78 -0.15
C ALA A 128 -11.00 5.91 -1.11
N ALA A 129 -9.99 6.71 -0.73
CA ALA A 129 -9.50 7.83 -1.53
C ALA A 129 -8.87 7.40 -2.87
N VAL A 130 -8.06 6.33 -2.85
CA VAL A 130 -7.32 5.86 -4.04
C VAL A 130 -8.13 4.85 -4.88
N ALA A 131 -9.21 4.31 -4.32
CA ALA A 131 -10.14 3.34 -4.93
C ALA A 131 -9.51 2.02 -5.44
N VAL A 132 -8.20 1.80 -5.26
CA VAL A 132 -7.50 0.56 -5.57
C VAL A 132 -6.74 -0.01 -4.39
N GLY A 133 -6.27 -1.23 -4.54
CA GLY A 133 -5.49 -1.94 -3.53
C GLY A 133 -6.34 -2.74 -2.56
N THR A 134 -5.64 -3.53 -1.75
CA THR A 134 -6.24 -4.46 -0.79
C THR A 134 -5.59 -4.30 0.57
N ILE A 135 -6.39 -4.39 1.62
CA ILE A 135 -5.88 -4.46 2.99
C ILE A 135 -5.74 -5.93 3.35
N SER A 136 -4.52 -6.36 3.71
CA SER A 136 -4.28 -7.75 4.08
C SER A 136 -4.77 -8.08 5.49
N GLY A 137 -4.88 -9.37 5.80
CA GLY A 137 -5.01 -9.83 7.19
C GLY A 137 -3.83 -9.43 8.08
N ILE A 138 -3.99 -9.65 9.38
CA ILE A 138 -3.01 -9.30 10.43
C ILE A 138 -1.66 -9.97 10.13
N ARG A 139 -0.60 -9.17 10.22
CA ARG A 139 0.79 -9.62 10.25
C ARG A 139 1.31 -9.51 11.67
N ARG A 140 1.98 -10.56 12.14
CA ARG A 140 2.65 -10.60 13.43
C ARG A 140 4.15 -10.66 13.18
N PRO A 141 4.86 -9.52 13.22
CA PRO A 141 6.31 -9.52 13.10
C PRO A 141 6.95 -10.18 14.34
N HIS A 142 8.24 -10.49 14.27
CA HIS A 142 8.99 -10.95 15.44
C HIS A 142 9.05 -9.82 16.48
N ALA A 143 9.12 -10.20 17.76
CA ALA A 143 9.30 -9.27 18.86
C ALA A 143 10.54 -8.38 18.62
N PRO A 144 10.50 -7.07 18.91
CA PRO A 144 9.44 -6.33 19.62
C PRO A 144 8.32 -5.76 18.73
N GLY A 145 8.18 -6.22 17.48
CA GLY A 145 7.25 -5.64 16.52
C GLY A 145 5.77 -5.83 16.91
N ARG A 146 4.97 -4.77 16.77
CA ARG A 146 3.52 -4.82 16.98
C ARG A 146 2.80 -5.47 15.80
N PRO A 147 1.69 -6.19 16.02
CA PRO A 147 0.84 -6.64 14.94
C PRO A 147 0.36 -5.46 14.08
N TYR A 148 0.32 -5.67 12.76
CA TYR A 148 -0.08 -4.62 11.81
C TYR A 148 -0.88 -5.21 10.64
N ARG A 149 -1.70 -4.37 10.01
CA ARG A 149 -2.26 -4.62 8.68
C ARG A 149 -1.59 -3.71 7.69
N ARG A 150 -1.83 -3.96 6.40
CA ARG A 150 -1.22 -3.17 5.34
C ARG A 150 -2.12 -3.05 4.14
N TRP A 151 -2.17 -1.84 3.60
CA TRP A 151 -2.70 -1.61 2.27
C TRP A 151 -1.62 -1.92 1.24
N ARG A 152 -1.98 -2.66 0.19
CA ARG A 152 -1.08 -3.04 -0.90
C ARG A 152 -1.73 -2.94 -2.27
N VAL A 153 -0.97 -2.42 -3.24
CA VAL A 153 -1.26 -2.47 -4.67
C VAL A 153 -0.11 -3.18 -5.37
N PHE A 154 -0.41 -4.11 -6.28
CA PHE A 154 0.62 -4.95 -6.92
C PHE A 154 0.36 -5.28 -8.40
N ALA A 155 -0.80 -4.91 -8.95
CA ALA A 155 -1.05 -5.01 -10.37
C ALA A 155 -0.47 -3.76 -11.06
N VAL A 156 0.32 -3.91 -12.12
CA VAL A 156 1.04 -2.81 -12.78
C VAL A 156 0.11 -1.63 -13.11
N ALA A 157 -1.01 -1.90 -13.78
CA ALA A 157 -2.01 -0.86 -14.11
C ALA A 157 -2.59 -0.16 -12.87
N GLN A 158 -2.87 -0.90 -11.79
CA GLN A 158 -3.37 -0.31 -10.54
C GLN A 158 -2.29 0.50 -9.82
N VAL A 159 -1.02 0.07 -9.88
CA VAL A 159 0.10 0.84 -9.32
C VAL A 159 0.26 2.14 -10.09
N GLN A 160 0.22 2.11 -11.43
CA GLN A 160 0.27 3.31 -12.26
C GLN A 160 -0.88 4.28 -11.94
N LEU A 161 -2.11 3.76 -11.83
CA LEU A 161 -3.27 4.58 -11.44
C LEU A 161 -3.08 5.21 -10.05
N ALA A 162 -2.71 4.40 -9.05
CA ALA A 162 -2.49 4.91 -7.69
C ALA A 162 -1.37 5.95 -7.66
N LEU A 163 -0.25 5.70 -8.35
CA LEU A 163 0.84 6.68 -8.44
C LEU A 163 0.39 7.96 -9.14
N HIS A 164 -0.39 7.87 -10.21
CA HIS A 164 -0.93 9.03 -10.91
C HIS A 164 -1.80 9.90 -9.98
N LEU A 165 -2.71 9.28 -9.23
CA LEU A 165 -3.59 9.97 -8.28
C LEU A 165 -2.82 10.64 -7.13
N LEU A 166 -1.76 10.00 -6.64
CA LEU A 166 -0.97 10.50 -5.51
C LEU A 166 0.13 11.48 -5.94
N TRP A 167 0.56 11.44 -7.20
CA TRP A 167 1.74 12.15 -7.72
C TRP A 167 1.85 13.63 -7.34
N PRO A 168 0.75 14.43 -7.41
CA PRO A 168 0.82 15.85 -7.09
C PRO A 168 1.27 16.12 -5.65
N PHE A 169 1.05 15.16 -4.75
CA PHE A 169 1.22 15.30 -3.31
C PHE A 169 2.46 14.58 -2.76
N LEU A 170 3.11 13.74 -3.56
CA LEU A 170 4.32 13.02 -3.15
C LEU A 170 5.54 13.95 -3.09
N GLY A 171 6.36 13.76 -2.06
CA GLY A 171 7.68 14.35 -1.96
C GLY A 171 8.69 13.68 -2.89
N GLU A 172 9.84 14.32 -3.08
CA GLU A 172 10.84 13.88 -4.06
C GLU A 172 11.38 12.47 -3.76
N VAL A 173 11.54 12.11 -2.48
CA VAL A 173 12.01 10.77 -2.08
C VAL A 173 11.07 9.68 -2.60
N LYS A 174 9.75 9.82 -2.41
CA LYS A 174 8.80 8.81 -2.90
C LYS A 174 8.63 8.86 -4.41
N ARG A 175 8.74 10.03 -5.04
CA ARG A 175 8.78 10.16 -6.50
C ARG A 175 9.97 9.41 -7.10
N GLN A 176 11.15 9.52 -6.49
CA GLN A 176 12.34 8.77 -6.93
C GLN A 176 12.17 7.26 -6.74
N GLN A 177 11.63 6.82 -5.61
CA GLN A 177 11.28 5.41 -5.41
C GLN A 177 10.33 4.90 -6.49
N ALA A 178 9.25 5.66 -6.77
CA ALA A 178 8.28 5.32 -7.80
C ALA A 178 8.91 5.27 -9.21
N ARG A 179 9.71 6.28 -9.58
CA ARG A 179 10.43 6.32 -10.88
C ARG A 179 11.33 5.09 -11.04
N ARG A 180 12.17 4.80 -10.05
CA ARG A 180 13.11 3.65 -10.09
C ARG A 180 12.37 2.32 -10.27
N VAL A 181 11.28 2.12 -9.53
CA VAL A 181 10.45 0.92 -9.64
C VAL A 181 9.81 0.83 -11.02
N MET A 182 9.15 1.90 -11.49
CA MET A 182 8.43 1.87 -12.76
C MET A 182 9.35 1.75 -13.96
N GLN A 183 10.52 2.40 -13.96
CA GLN A 183 11.55 2.23 -14.99
C GLN A 183 11.91 0.75 -15.16
N LEU A 184 12.18 0.04 -14.06
CA LEU A 184 12.49 -1.39 -14.14
C LEU A 184 11.28 -2.17 -14.66
N ILE A 185 10.06 -1.89 -14.16
CA ILE A 185 8.85 -2.58 -14.62
C ILE A 185 8.63 -2.40 -16.13
N HIS A 186 8.82 -1.20 -16.66
CA HIS A 186 8.64 -0.90 -18.09
C HIS A 186 9.77 -1.47 -18.96
N SER A 187 10.96 -1.67 -18.40
CA SER A 187 12.09 -2.28 -19.14
C SER A 187 12.07 -3.81 -19.18
N GLN A 188 11.32 -4.45 -18.28
CA GLN A 188 11.25 -5.91 -18.23
C GLN A 188 10.44 -6.44 -19.43
N PRO A 189 10.84 -7.58 -20.02
CA PRO A 189 10.03 -8.21 -21.05
C PRO A 189 8.67 -8.61 -20.48
N ASP A 190 7.63 -8.46 -21.29
CA ASP A 190 6.31 -8.96 -20.95
C ASP A 190 6.39 -10.47 -20.70
N LEU A 191 5.80 -10.91 -19.59
CA LEU A 191 5.68 -12.33 -19.35
C LEU A 191 4.75 -12.94 -20.41
N PRO A 192 5.14 -14.07 -21.02
CA PRO A 192 4.26 -14.76 -21.94
C PRO A 192 2.92 -15.06 -21.25
N ARG A 193 1.83 -14.66 -21.89
CA ARG A 193 0.47 -14.95 -21.42
C ARG A 193 0.11 -16.37 -21.87
N GLY A 194 -0.58 -17.11 -21.00
CA GLY A 194 -0.99 -18.50 -21.25
C GLY A 194 0.16 -19.51 -21.20
N ASN A 195 -0.18 -20.79 -21.06
CA ASN A 195 0.78 -21.89 -21.18
C ASN A 195 0.94 -22.25 -22.66
N PRO A 196 2.15 -22.22 -23.23
CA PRO A 196 2.39 -22.75 -24.58
C PRO A 196 1.91 -24.20 -24.73
N ALA A 197 1.93 -24.99 -23.65
CA ALA A 197 1.42 -26.36 -23.63
C ALA A 197 -0.13 -26.46 -23.68
N PHE A 198 -0.87 -25.34 -23.57
CA PHE A 198 -2.32 -25.35 -23.73
C PHE A 198 -2.77 -25.28 -25.22
N GLY A 199 -1.86 -25.19 -26.20
CA GLY A 199 -2.16 -25.41 -27.63
C GLY A 199 -2.70 -24.20 -28.41
N VAL A 200 -3.20 -24.46 -29.63
CA VAL A 200 -3.72 -23.48 -30.60
C VAL A 200 -4.92 -22.67 -30.07
N ALA A 201 -5.23 -21.53 -30.69
CA ALA A 201 -6.21 -20.52 -30.23
C ALA A 201 -7.62 -21.05 -29.84
N GLY A 202 -8.04 -22.23 -30.33
CA GLY A 202 -9.27 -22.92 -29.90
C GLY A 202 -9.25 -23.42 -28.44
N ALA A 203 -8.07 -23.53 -27.84
CA ALA A 203 -7.89 -23.87 -26.44
C ALA A 203 -7.90 -22.66 -25.49
N ARG A 204 -8.11 -21.44 -26.03
CA ARG A 204 -8.19 -20.17 -25.28
C ARG A 204 -9.21 -20.20 -24.16
N TYR A 205 -10.33 -20.89 -24.35
CA TYR A 205 -11.37 -21.01 -23.34
C TYR A 205 -11.36 -22.43 -22.74
N CYS A 206 -11.60 -22.56 -21.43
CA CYS A 206 -11.86 -23.88 -20.86
C CYS A 206 -13.31 -24.32 -21.15
N LEU A 207 -13.65 -25.57 -20.81
CA LEU A 207 -15.04 -26.07 -20.94
C LEU A 207 -16.06 -25.26 -20.13
N ARG A 208 -15.61 -24.48 -19.13
CA ARG A 208 -16.45 -23.52 -18.36
C ARG A 208 -16.42 -22.08 -18.93
N GLY A 209 -15.85 -21.86 -20.12
CA GLY A 209 -15.81 -20.54 -20.76
C GLY A 209 -14.74 -19.56 -20.23
N HIS A 210 -13.89 -19.96 -19.28
CA HIS A 210 -12.84 -19.07 -18.76
C HIS A 210 -11.67 -18.91 -19.74
N ASP A 211 -11.26 -17.66 -19.99
CA ASP A 211 -10.08 -17.33 -20.79
C ASP A 211 -8.78 -17.80 -20.09
N LYS A 212 -8.14 -18.83 -20.65
CA LYS A 212 -6.87 -19.44 -20.22
C LYS A 212 -5.66 -18.58 -20.58
N TRP A 213 -5.75 -17.69 -21.57
CA TRP A 213 -4.63 -16.83 -21.95
C TRP A 213 -4.38 -15.73 -20.91
N ASN A 214 -5.42 -15.29 -20.21
CA ASN A 214 -5.28 -14.38 -19.06
C ASN A 214 -4.82 -15.09 -17.77
N ALA A 215 -4.73 -16.42 -17.77
CA ALA A 215 -4.20 -17.16 -16.63
C ALA A 215 -2.66 -17.07 -16.65
N ARG A 216 -2.09 -16.43 -15.62
CA ARG A 216 -0.64 -16.36 -15.44
C ARG A 216 -0.04 -17.77 -15.48
N LEU A 217 1.01 -17.93 -16.29
CA LEU A 217 1.97 -19.05 -16.23
C LEU A 217 2.36 -19.31 -14.78
N ARG A 218 1.72 -20.31 -14.19
CA ARG A 218 2.25 -20.95 -13.00
C ARG A 218 2.39 -22.41 -13.35
N PRO A 219 3.56 -23.03 -13.14
CA PRO A 219 3.59 -24.45 -12.84
C PRO A 219 2.64 -24.62 -11.63
N PHE A 220 1.49 -25.23 -11.86
CA PHE A 220 0.53 -25.47 -10.80
C PHE A 220 1.11 -26.56 -9.89
N LYS A 221 1.79 -26.17 -8.80
CA LYS A 221 2.05 -27.09 -7.69
C LYS A 221 0.81 -27.11 -6.80
N GLY A 222 0.06 -28.22 -6.86
CA GLY A 222 -1.07 -28.48 -5.98
C GLY A 222 -0.65 -28.30 -4.51
N ARG A 223 -1.52 -27.70 -3.70
CA ARG A 223 -1.34 -27.63 -2.23
C ARG A 223 -2.01 -28.82 -1.53
N GLY A 224 -1.86 -30.01 -2.10
CA GLY A 224 -2.37 -31.27 -1.55
C GLY A 224 -1.23 -32.16 -1.07
N ARG A 225 -1.53 -33.08 -0.15
CA ARG A 225 -0.59 -34.12 0.32
C ARG A 225 -0.43 -35.29 -0.65
N ASN A 226 -1.07 -35.25 -1.82
CA ASN A 226 -1.10 -36.40 -2.71
C ASN A 226 -0.33 -36.07 -3.99
N GLU A 227 0.84 -36.71 -4.08
CA GLU A 227 1.68 -36.84 -5.28
C GLU A 227 1.07 -37.84 -6.29
N GLU A 228 -0.14 -38.36 -6.04
CA GLU A 228 -0.72 -39.51 -6.73
C GLU A 228 -1.59 -39.19 -7.97
N ASP A 229 -1.80 -37.93 -8.34
CA ASP A 229 -2.46 -37.59 -9.61
C ASP A 229 -1.52 -36.79 -10.52
N PRO A 230 -0.66 -37.46 -11.29
CA PRO A 230 0.28 -36.82 -12.22
C PRO A 230 -0.41 -36.14 -13.42
N HIS A 231 -1.75 -36.09 -13.48
CA HIS A 231 -2.51 -35.54 -14.61
C HIS A 231 -3.58 -34.50 -14.24
N ASN A 232 -3.77 -34.17 -12.96
CA ASN A 232 -4.78 -33.17 -12.54
C ASN A 232 -4.39 -31.72 -12.89
N ASP A 233 -3.09 -31.45 -12.90
CA ASP A 233 -2.48 -30.14 -13.18
C ASP A 233 -2.67 -29.67 -14.63
N LEU A 234 -3.03 -30.58 -15.55
CA LEU A 234 -3.20 -30.30 -16.97
C LEU A 234 -4.67 -30.07 -17.41
N ARG A 235 -5.67 -30.43 -16.60
CA ARG A 235 -7.09 -30.47 -17.06
C ARG A 235 -7.98 -29.32 -16.57
N GLN A 236 -7.52 -28.45 -15.67
CA GLN A 236 -8.33 -27.34 -15.16
C GLN A 236 -7.63 -25.99 -15.30
N CYS A 237 -8.34 -24.98 -15.83
CA CYS A 237 -7.79 -23.62 -15.91
C CYS A 237 -7.71 -22.97 -14.51
N LEU A 238 -6.82 -21.98 -14.34
CA LEU A 238 -6.57 -21.33 -13.05
C LEU A 238 -7.83 -20.71 -12.41
N TRP A 239 -8.80 -20.28 -13.22
CA TRP A 239 -10.07 -19.74 -12.76
C TRP A 239 -10.94 -20.81 -12.13
N CYS A 240 -11.16 -21.92 -12.84
CA CYS A 240 -11.83 -23.12 -12.35
C CYS A 240 -11.29 -23.56 -10.98
N VAL A 241 -9.96 -23.65 -10.86
CA VAL A 241 -9.29 -24.05 -9.62
C VAL A 241 -9.55 -23.05 -8.48
N ARG A 242 -9.58 -21.74 -8.78
CA ARG A 242 -9.84 -20.69 -7.77
C ARG A 242 -11.27 -20.71 -7.29
N GLU A 243 -12.22 -20.95 -8.17
CA GLU A 243 -13.64 -21.11 -7.83
C GLU A 243 -13.84 -22.30 -6.91
N ASP A 244 -13.30 -23.46 -7.29
CA ASP A 244 -13.37 -24.69 -6.48
C ASP A 244 -12.74 -24.45 -5.09
N ALA A 245 -11.60 -23.77 -5.03
CA ALA A 245 -10.95 -23.41 -3.76
C ALA A 245 -11.74 -22.37 -2.93
N ARG A 246 -12.55 -21.51 -3.55
CA ARG A 246 -13.50 -20.64 -2.82
C ARG A 246 -14.68 -21.44 -2.31
N ALA A 247 -15.29 -22.27 -3.15
CA ALA A 247 -16.41 -23.13 -2.78
C ALA A 247 -16.04 -24.05 -1.61
N ARG A 248 -14.86 -24.69 -1.64
CA ARG A 248 -14.36 -25.52 -0.53
C ARG A 248 -14.14 -24.73 0.77
N ARG A 249 -13.70 -23.47 0.69
CA ARG A 249 -13.55 -22.61 1.88
C ARG A 249 -14.89 -22.18 2.45
N ASN A 250 -15.86 -21.90 1.58
CA ASN A 250 -17.20 -21.53 1.99
C ASN A 250 -17.96 -22.71 2.62
N LYS A 251 -17.70 -23.96 2.18
CA LYS A 251 -18.24 -25.18 2.81
C LYS A 251 -17.62 -25.52 4.17
N ARG A 252 -16.47 -24.92 4.52
CA ARG A 252 -15.76 -25.13 5.80
C ARG A 252 -16.01 -24.01 6.82
N ARG A 253 -16.78 -22.99 6.43
CA ARG A 253 -17.35 -21.98 7.31
C ARG A 253 -18.78 -22.37 7.61
#